data_AF-A0A3N5T559-F1
#
_entry.id   AF-A0A3N5T559-F1
#
_cell.length_a   1.000
_cell.length_b   1.000
_cell.length_c   1.000
_cell.angle_alpha   90.00
_cell.angle_beta   90.00
_cell.angle_gamma   90.00
#
_symmetry.space_group_name_H-M   'P 1'
#
loop_
_entity.id
_entity.type
_entity.pdbx_description
1 polymer ?
#
loop_
_entity_poly.entity_id
_entity_poly.type
_entity_poly.pdbx_seq_one_letter_code
_entity_poly.pdbx_strand_id
1 'polypeptide(L)'
;MRSKWLMVVLFLSLAVNSGVLVTLGYHYYFNASQTPSAPCPMSPGDSHLYQSLGLSKVQLSKMEPAAQKFHGRLGELAAAMEQKKKTLITLLQKDSDPVSIENLRKEMAIIQDEVQKEVISHITELKKILDPGQQQRFFDLMRKSMIRAQSPE
;
A
#
# COMPACT_ATOMS: atom_id res chain seq x y z
N MET A 1 7.47 7.65 33.14
CA MET A 1 7.08 6.28 32.71
C MET A 1 5.87 6.26 31.76
N ARG A 2 4.80 7.04 32.02
CA ARG A 2 3.57 7.07 31.19
C ARG A 2 3.75 7.53 29.73
N SER A 3 4.68 8.44 29.43
CA SER A 3 4.88 8.94 28.05
C SER A 3 5.47 7.90 27.09
N LYS A 4 6.42 7.07 27.55
CA LYS A 4 7.04 6.01 26.74
C LYS A 4 6.03 4.90 26.41
N TRP A 5 5.17 4.55 27.37
CA TRP A 5 4.08 3.59 27.16
C TRP A 5 3.00 4.14 26.22
N LEU A 6 2.60 5.40 26.39
CA LEU A 6 1.67 6.06 25.45
C LEU A 6 2.25 6.12 24.04
N MET A 7 3.56 6.36 23.89
CA MET A 7 4.23 6.36 22.60
C MET A 7 4.23 4.95 21.98
N VAL A 8 4.54 3.90 22.76
CA VAL A 8 4.48 2.50 22.29
C VAL A 8 3.06 2.12 21.87
N VAL A 9 2.04 2.46 22.66
CA VAL A 9 0.63 2.20 22.33
C VAL A 9 0.19 2.99 21.10
N LEU A 10 0.63 4.25 20.96
CA LEU A 10 0.34 5.10 19.81
C LEU A 10 1.00 4.53 18.54
N PHE A 11 2.24 4.08 18.61
CA PHE A 11 2.95 3.46 17.49
C PHE A 11 2.36 2.09 17.15
N LEU A 12 1.95 1.29 18.13
CA LEU A 12 1.27 0.02 17.90
C LEU A 12 -0.10 0.25 17.24
N SER A 13 -0.85 1.24 17.71
CA SER A 13 -2.10 1.70 17.10
C SER A 13 -1.88 2.18 15.65
N LEU A 14 -0.82 2.95 15.41
CA LEU A 14 -0.47 3.43 14.07
C LEU A 14 -0.01 2.28 13.17
N ALA A 15 0.73 1.30 13.68
CA ALA A 15 1.16 0.10 12.96
C ALA A 15 0.00 -0.83 12.63
N VAL A 16 -0.98 -0.95 13.53
CA VAL A 16 -2.22 -1.71 13.30
C VAL A 16 -3.09 -0.98 12.26
N ASN A 17 -3.26 0.33 12.36
CA ASN A 17 -4.03 1.12 11.39
C ASN A 17 -3.36 1.20 10.01
N SER A 18 -2.03 1.31 9.95
CA SER A 18 -1.29 1.22 8.68
C SER A 18 -1.27 -0.20 8.12
N GLY A 19 -1.27 -1.22 8.98
CA GLY A 19 -1.51 -2.60 8.60
C GLY A 19 -2.87 -2.76 7.93
N VAL A 20 -3.93 -2.15 8.46
CA VAL A 20 -5.26 -2.16 7.83
C VAL A 20 -5.27 -1.41 6.49
N LEU A 21 -4.60 -0.26 6.37
CA LEU A 21 -4.47 0.47 5.10
C LEU A 21 -3.65 -0.30 4.05
N VAL A 22 -2.57 -0.95 4.46
CA VAL A 22 -1.75 -1.81 3.60
C VAL A 22 -2.49 -3.09 3.25
N THR A 23 -3.25 -3.69 4.15
CA THR A 23 -3.99 -4.93 3.90
C THR A 23 -5.23 -4.66 3.06
N LEU A 24 -5.99 -3.60 3.31
CA LEU A 24 -7.11 -3.19 2.46
C LEU A 24 -6.62 -2.69 1.10
N GLY A 25 -5.53 -1.91 1.07
CA GLY A 25 -4.88 -1.48 -0.18
C GLY A 25 -4.36 -2.67 -0.98
N TYR A 26 -3.64 -3.59 -0.34
CA TYR A 26 -3.11 -4.80 -0.96
C TYR A 26 -4.23 -5.75 -1.37
N HIS A 27 -5.25 -6.00 -0.55
CA HIS A 27 -6.34 -6.92 -0.87
C HIS A 27 -7.27 -6.34 -1.95
N TYR A 28 -7.53 -5.03 -1.95
CA TYR A 28 -8.26 -4.34 -3.03
C TYR A 28 -7.46 -4.35 -4.34
N TYR A 29 -6.14 -4.22 -4.28
CA TYR A 29 -5.28 -4.16 -5.46
C TYR A 29 -4.88 -5.55 -6.01
N PHE A 30 -4.76 -6.54 -5.12
CA PHE A 30 -4.30 -7.90 -5.41
C PHE A 30 -5.47 -8.85 -5.74
N ASN A 31 -6.66 -8.67 -5.16
CA ASN A 31 -7.85 -9.40 -5.64
C ASN A 31 -8.29 -8.93 -7.03
N ALA A 32 -8.02 -7.67 -7.39
CA ALA A 32 -8.20 -7.18 -8.76
C ALA A 32 -7.20 -7.81 -9.76
N SER A 33 -6.13 -8.47 -9.28
CA SER A 33 -5.11 -9.10 -10.14
C SER A 33 -5.12 -10.63 -10.11
N GLN A 34 -5.95 -11.28 -9.29
CA GLN A 34 -5.96 -12.74 -9.11
C GLN A 34 -7.33 -13.41 -9.32
N THR A 35 -8.05 -13.11 -10.40
CA THR A 35 -8.99 -14.10 -10.96
C THR A 35 -8.65 -14.44 -12.40
N PRO A 36 -8.14 -15.65 -12.67
CA PRO A 36 -8.19 -16.22 -14.00
C PRO A 36 -8.98 -17.54 -14.00
N SER A 37 -10.16 -17.53 -14.61
CA SER A 37 -10.59 -18.64 -15.48
C SER A 37 -11.71 -18.24 -16.45
N ALA A 38 -11.38 -18.42 -17.74
CA ALA A 38 -12.19 -18.41 -18.95
C ALA A 38 -12.62 -17.04 -19.56
N PRO A 39 -12.67 -16.95 -20.91
CA PRO A 39 -12.42 -15.71 -21.65
C PRO A 39 -13.72 -15.02 -22.05
N CYS A 40 -13.93 -13.80 -21.56
CA CYS A 40 -15.00 -12.92 -22.02
C CYS A 40 -14.42 -11.74 -22.82
N PRO A 41 -14.82 -11.56 -24.09
CA PRO A 41 -14.45 -10.41 -24.88
C PRO A 41 -15.21 -9.21 -24.30
N MET A 42 -14.49 -8.32 -23.61
CA MET A 42 -15.02 -7.20 -22.84
C MET A 42 -15.74 -7.61 -21.54
N SER A 43 -15.04 -7.60 -20.40
CA SER A 43 -15.69 -7.55 -19.08
C SER A 43 -15.26 -6.28 -18.33
N PRO A 44 -16.21 -5.40 -17.96
CA PRO A 44 -15.99 -4.18 -17.18
C PRO A 44 -16.08 -4.50 -15.69
N GLY A 45 -14.96 -4.64 -14.99
CA GLY A 45 -14.97 -4.98 -13.55
C GLY A 45 -13.74 -4.50 -12.80
N ASP A 46 -12.54 -4.70 -13.35
CA ASP A 46 -11.28 -4.41 -12.66
C ASP A 46 -10.61 -3.08 -13.09
N SER A 47 -11.42 -2.17 -13.63
CA SER A 47 -10.98 -1.01 -14.38
C SER A 47 -11.19 0.34 -13.67
N HIS A 48 -11.45 0.34 -12.36
CA HIS A 48 -12.16 1.46 -11.75
C HIS A 48 -11.39 2.80 -11.68
N LEU A 49 -10.08 2.78 -11.44
CA LEU A 49 -9.32 4.03 -11.22
C LEU A 49 -8.81 4.63 -12.54
N TYR A 50 -8.18 3.85 -13.41
CA TYR A 50 -7.63 4.37 -14.66
C TYR A 50 -8.69 4.62 -15.74
N GLN A 51 -9.78 3.86 -15.75
CA GLN A 51 -10.87 4.06 -16.72
C GLN A 51 -11.72 5.29 -16.38
N SER A 52 -11.85 5.65 -15.09
CA SER A 52 -12.53 6.88 -14.65
C SER A 52 -11.74 8.16 -14.93
N LEU A 53 -10.44 8.05 -15.22
CA LEU A 53 -9.60 9.19 -15.61
C LEU A 53 -9.74 9.57 -17.08
N GLY A 54 -10.29 8.70 -17.94
CA GLY A 54 -10.41 8.99 -19.37
C GLY A 54 -9.05 9.09 -20.07
N LEU A 55 -8.16 8.13 -19.79
CA LEU A 55 -6.81 8.11 -20.37
C LEU A 55 -6.84 7.89 -21.88
N SER A 56 -5.98 8.61 -22.60
CA SER A 56 -5.68 8.30 -24.00
C SER A 56 -4.88 6.99 -24.14
N LYS A 57 -4.88 6.38 -25.32
CA LYS A 57 -4.09 5.16 -25.60
C LYS A 57 -2.60 5.35 -25.29
N VAL A 58 -2.05 6.54 -25.59
CA VAL A 58 -0.64 6.88 -25.34
C VAL A 58 -0.35 7.02 -23.84
N GLN A 59 -1.29 7.56 -23.06
CA GLN A 59 -1.14 7.62 -21.60
C GLN A 59 -1.25 6.22 -20.98
N LEU A 60 -2.16 5.39 -21.49
CA LEU A 60 -2.37 4.02 -21.02
C LEU A 60 -1.11 3.15 -21.24
N SER A 61 -0.46 3.27 -22.41
CA SER A 61 0.82 2.58 -22.67
C SER A 61 1.97 3.02 -21.78
N LYS A 62 1.92 4.24 -21.20
CA LYS A 62 2.90 4.73 -20.22
C LYS A 62 2.54 4.31 -18.79
N MET A 63 1.26 4.03 -18.55
CA MET A 63 0.74 3.68 -17.23
C MET A 63 1.12 2.26 -16.82
N GLU A 64 1.04 1.33 -17.76
CA GLU A 64 1.31 -0.08 -17.53
C GLU A 64 2.72 -0.36 -16.96
N PRO A 65 3.84 0.13 -17.57
CA PRO A 65 5.17 -0.08 -17.00
C PRO A 65 5.35 0.63 -15.64
N ALA A 66 4.71 1.79 -15.44
CA ALA A 66 4.77 2.51 -14.16
C ALA A 66 4.04 1.73 -13.04
N ALA A 67 2.89 1.12 -13.35
CA ALA A 67 2.17 0.26 -12.43
C ALA A 67 2.96 -1.02 -12.13
N GLN A 68 3.46 -1.72 -13.15
CA GLN A 68 4.24 -2.95 -12.97
C GLN A 68 5.45 -2.74 -12.05
N LYS A 69 6.23 -1.66 -12.28
CA LYS A 69 7.36 -1.29 -11.41
C LYS A 69 6.94 -1.09 -9.96
N PHE A 70 5.86 -0.31 -9.75
CA PHE A 70 5.33 -0.02 -8.43
C PHE A 70 4.85 -1.29 -7.69
N HIS A 71 4.11 -2.17 -8.37
CA HIS A 71 3.64 -3.43 -7.76
C HIS A 71 4.76 -4.40 -7.49
N GLY A 72 5.74 -4.50 -8.39
CA GLY A 72 6.94 -5.30 -8.15
C GLY A 72 7.63 -4.87 -6.87
N ARG A 73 7.88 -3.56 -6.73
CA ARG A 73 8.56 -3.01 -5.55
C ARG A 73 7.75 -3.18 -4.26
N LEU A 74 6.44 -2.94 -4.29
CA LEU A 74 5.58 -3.19 -3.13
C LEU A 74 5.52 -4.68 -2.76
N GLY A 75 5.54 -5.58 -3.73
CA GLY A 75 5.61 -7.02 -3.50
C GLY A 75 6.87 -7.44 -2.76
N GLU A 76 8.03 -6.91 -3.16
CA GLU A 76 9.31 -7.14 -2.46
C GLU A 76 9.27 -6.65 -1.01
N LEU A 77 8.78 -5.42 -0.79
CA LEU A 77 8.68 -4.82 0.54
C LEU A 77 7.69 -5.58 1.43
N ALA A 78 6.56 -6.03 0.87
CA ALA A 78 5.58 -6.85 1.58
C ALA A 78 6.18 -8.20 2.02
N ALA A 79 6.91 -8.87 1.12
CA ALA A 79 7.59 -10.12 1.44
C ALA A 79 8.64 -9.92 2.55
N ALA A 80 9.43 -8.84 2.48
CA ALA A 80 10.40 -8.49 3.50
C ALA A 80 9.75 -8.23 4.87
N MET A 81 8.64 -7.46 4.89
CA MET A 81 7.87 -7.20 6.11
C MET A 81 7.33 -8.50 6.72
N GLU A 82 6.83 -9.42 5.90
CA GLU A 82 6.29 -10.69 6.35
C GLU A 82 7.36 -11.57 7.02
N GLN A 83 8.59 -11.57 6.50
CA GLN A 83 9.71 -12.24 7.17
C GLN A 83 9.99 -11.62 8.54
N LYS A 84 9.98 -10.28 8.66
CA LYS A 84 10.20 -9.61 9.95
C LYS A 84 9.09 -9.91 10.96
N LYS A 85 7.83 -10.00 10.53
CA LYS A 85 6.70 -10.41 11.40
C LYS A 85 6.89 -11.83 11.94
N LYS A 86 7.32 -12.78 11.12
CA LYS A 86 7.62 -14.16 11.56
C LYS A 86 8.75 -14.17 12.60
N THR A 87 9.80 -13.39 12.38
CA THR A 87 10.88 -13.22 13.37
C THR A 87 10.36 -12.63 14.67
N LEU A 88 9.48 -11.62 14.60
CA LEU A 88 8.91 -10.98 15.79
C LEU A 88 8.13 -11.99 16.64
N ILE A 89 7.28 -12.80 16.02
CA ILE A 89 6.55 -13.87 16.71
C ILE A 89 7.51 -14.83 17.41
N THR A 90 8.59 -15.22 16.72
CA THR A 90 9.62 -16.12 17.29
C THR A 90 10.33 -15.48 18.49
N LEU A 91 10.67 -14.20 18.43
CA LEU A 91 11.32 -13.50 19.54
C LEU A 91 10.40 -13.38 20.75
N LEU A 92 9.13 -13.05 20.52
CA LEU A 92 8.11 -12.93 21.56
C LEU A 92 7.82 -14.27 22.26
N GLN A 93 7.88 -15.39 21.54
CA GLN A 93 7.71 -16.73 22.12
C GLN A 93 8.88 -17.16 23.01
N LYS A 94 10.09 -16.65 22.75
CA LYS A 94 11.33 -17.08 23.42
C LYS A 94 11.70 -16.26 24.66
N ASP A 95 10.80 -15.39 25.14
CA ASP A 95 11.11 -14.41 26.21
C ASP A 95 12.41 -13.63 25.92
N SER A 96 12.56 -13.23 24.65
CA SER A 96 13.77 -12.55 24.18
C SER A 96 13.94 -11.18 24.84
N ASP A 97 15.19 -10.72 24.91
CA ASP A 97 15.49 -9.45 25.56
C ASP A 97 14.86 -8.25 24.82
N PRO A 98 14.53 -7.16 25.53
CA PRO A 98 13.90 -5.98 24.93
C PRO A 98 14.71 -5.29 23.82
N VAL A 99 16.05 -5.44 23.81
CA VAL A 99 16.92 -4.81 22.80
C VAL A 99 16.75 -5.52 21.45
N SER A 100 16.67 -6.85 21.46
CA SER A 100 16.42 -7.64 20.24
C SER A 100 15.08 -7.29 19.58
N ILE A 101 14.02 -7.12 20.39
CA ILE A 101 12.69 -6.72 19.89
C ILE A 101 12.73 -5.28 19.34
N GLU A 102 13.40 -4.36 20.03
CA GLU A 102 13.52 -2.97 19.58
C GLU A 102 14.31 -2.84 18.27
N ASN A 103 15.37 -3.63 18.09
CA ASN A 103 16.13 -3.66 16.85
C ASN A 103 15.26 -4.16 15.69
N LEU A 104 14.53 -5.25 15.88
CA LEU A 104 13.61 -5.76 14.86
C LEU A 104 12.51 -4.73 14.52
N ARG A 105 11.99 -4.03 15.53
CA ARG A 105 11.01 -2.95 15.33
C ARG A 105 11.58 -1.83 14.45
N LYS A 106 12.85 -1.43 14.65
CA LYS A 106 13.52 -0.42 13.81
C LYS A 106 13.66 -0.90 12.36
N GLU A 107 14.02 -2.16 12.16
CA GLU A 107 14.10 -2.74 10.81
C GLU A 107 12.74 -2.74 10.10
N MET A 108 11.66 -3.08 10.82
CA MET A 108 10.29 -3.00 10.28
C MET A 108 9.91 -1.56 9.94
N ALA A 109 10.30 -0.59 10.77
CA ALA A 109 10.03 0.83 10.50
C ALA A 109 10.72 1.33 9.23
N ILE A 110 11.94 0.86 8.94
CA ILE A 110 12.64 1.17 7.67
C ILE A 110 11.81 0.66 6.47
N ILE A 111 11.29 -0.57 6.53
CA ILE A 111 10.46 -1.11 5.44
C ILE A 111 9.17 -0.28 5.27
N GLN A 112 8.55 0.15 6.37
CA GLN A 112 7.36 1.01 6.31
C GLN A 112 7.65 2.38 5.69
N ASP A 113 8.80 2.96 5.98
CA ASP A 113 9.26 4.21 5.36
C ASP A 113 9.50 4.04 3.85
N GLU A 114 10.12 2.94 3.44
CA GLU A 114 10.32 2.62 2.02
C GLU A 114 8.99 2.42 1.27
N VAL A 115 8.00 1.79 1.88
CA VAL A 115 6.64 1.69 1.29
C VAL A 115 6.04 3.08 1.06
N GLN A 116 6.16 3.99 2.04
CA GLN A 116 5.63 5.35 1.89
C GLN A 116 6.33 6.12 0.77
N LYS A 117 7.67 6.04 0.70
CA LYS A 117 8.46 6.64 -0.37
C LYS A 117 8.04 6.13 -1.74
N GLU A 118 7.84 4.82 -1.87
CA GLU A 118 7.45 4.20 -3.13
C GLU A 118 6.05 4.66 -3.58
N VAL A 119 5.10 4.78 -2.66
CA VAL A 119 3.76 5.33 -2.94
C VAL A 119 3.84 6.78 -3.40
N ILE A 120 4.60 7.63 -2.70
CA ILE A 120 4.77 9.05 -3.08
C ILE A 120 5.45 9.17 -4.44
N SER A 121 6.47 8.35 -4.69
CA SER A 121 7.18 8.29 -5.96
C SER A 121 6.23 7.92 -7.10
N HIS A 122 5.45 6.85 -6.93
CA HIS A 122 4.49 6.40 -7.93
C HIS A 122 3.42 7.46 -8.23
N ILE A 123 2.82 8.08 -7.22
CA ILE A 123 1.88 9.20 -7.41
C ILE A 123 2.53 10.34 -8.21
N THR A 124 3.79 10.65 -7.93
CA THR A 124 4.53 11.71 -8.63
C THR A 124 4.82 11.33 -10.09
N GLU A 125 5.10 10.05 -10.38
CA GLU A 125 5.24 9.53 -11.73
C GLU A 125 3.90 9.61 -12.50
N LEU A 126 2.79 9.22 -11.88
CA LEU A 126 1.45 9.30 -12.48
C LEU A 126 1.10 10.74 -12.89
N LYS A 127 1.37 11.72 -12.02
CA LYS A 127 1.13 13.15 -12.34
C LYS A 127 1.83 13.60 -13.63
N LYS A 128 2.99 13.04 -13.97
CA LYS A 128 3.71 13.42 -15.20
C LYS A 128 3.03 12.88 -16.46
N ILE A 129 2.20 11.85 -16.34
CA ILE A 129 1.47 11.21 -17.45
C ILE A 129 0.11 11.88 -17.66
N LEU A 130 -0.53 12.29 -16.57
CA LEU A 130 -1.87 12.87 -16.56
C LEU A 130 -1.86 14.36 -16.96
N ASP A 131 -2.86 14.79 -17.72
CA ASP A 131 -3.12 16.21 -17.95
C ASP A 131 -3.71 16.88 -16.69
N PRO A 132 -3.76 18.21 -16.60
CA PRO A 132 -4.25 18.91 -15.40
C PRO A 132 -5.68 18.51 -14.98
N GLY A 133 -6.59 18.27 -15.94
CA GLY A 133 -7.96 17.86 -15.64
C GLY A 133 -8.04 16.43 -15.12
N GLN A 134 -7.23 15.53 -15.68
CA GLN A 134 -7.09 14.16 -15.20
C GLN A 134 -6.43 14.09 -13.82
N GLN A 135 -5.42 14.93 -13.55
CA GLN A 135 -4.79 15.02 -12.23
C GLN A 135 -5.81 15.41 -11.17
N GLN A 136 -6.65 16.42 -11.44
CA GLN A 136 -7.69 16.83 -10.50
C GLN A 136 -8.65 15.67 -10.17
N ARG A 137 -9.15 14.98 -11.20
CA ARG A 137 -10.02 13.79 -11.02
C ARG A 137 -9.33 12.71 -10.20
N PHE A 138 -8.05 12.46 -10.45
CA PHE A 138 -7.25 11.49 -9.71
C PHE A 138 -7.18 11.83 -8.21
N PHE A 139 -6.87 13.09 -7.86
CA PHE A 139 -6.84 13.53 -6.47
C PHE A 139 -8.21 13.51 -5.79
N ASP A 140 -9.29 13.80 -6.53
CA ASP A 140 -10.65 13.72 -6.00
C ASP A 140 -11.07 12.29 -5.69
N LEU A 141 -10.70 11.32 -6.55
CA LEU A 141 -10.93 9.90 -6.28
C LEU A 141 -10.14 9.42 -5.06
N MET A 142 -8.87 9.82 -4.92
CA MET A 142 -8.07 9.50 -3.74
C MET A 142 -8.71 10.06 -2.47
N ARG A 143 -9.13 11.32 -2.46
CA ARG A 143 -9.80 11.94 -1.30
C ARG A 143 -11.07 11.18 -0.91
N LYS A 144 -11.92 10.82 -1.88
CA LYS A 144 -13.14 10.03 -1.64
C LYS A 144 -12.83 8.66 -1.04
N SER A 145 -11.80 7.97 -1.52
CA SER A 145 -11.39 6.67 -1.00
C SER A 145 -10.92 6.75 0.47
N MET A 146 -10.19 7.81 0.83
CA MET A 146 -9.74 8.04 2.21
C MET A 146 -10.90 8.31 3.17
N ILE A 147 -11.92 9.06 2.74
CA ILE A 147 -13.11 9.35 3.54
C ILE A 147 -13.88 8.05 3.80
N ARG A 148 -14.07 7.20 2.78
CA ARG A 148 -14.75 5.91 2.94
C ARG A 148 -14.03 4.98 3.92
N ALA A 149 -12.70 4.96 3.90
CA ALA A 149 -11.93 4.14 4.83
C ALA A 149 -12.05 4.56 6.31
N GLN A 150 -12.49 5.80 6.58
CA GLN A 150 -12.67 6.34 7.94
C GLN A 150 -14.10 6.13 8.48
N SER A 151 -15.04 5.74 7.63
CA SER A 151 -16.43 5.42 8.00
C SER A 151 -16.74 3.98 7.56
N PRO A 152 -16.32 2.96 8.33
CA PRO A 152 -16.78 1.60 8.06
C PRO A 152 -18.28 1.55 8.39
N GLU A 153 -19.12 1.31 7.38
CA GLU A 153 -20.51 0.88 7.59
C GLU A 153 -20.55 -0.52 8.22
#